data_AF-A0A842YCJ9-F1
#
_entry.id   AF-A0A842YCJ9-F1
#
_cell.length_a   1.000
_cell.length_b   1.000
_cell.length_c   1.000
_cell.angle_alpha   90.00
_cell.angle_beta   90.00
_cell.angle_gamma   90.00
#
_symmetry.space_group_name_H-M   'P 1'
#
loop_
_entity.id
_entity.type
_entity.pdbx_description
1 polymer ?
#
loop_
_entity_poly.entity_id
_entity_poly.type
_entity_poly.pdbx_seq_one_letter_code
_entity_poly.pdbx_strand_id
1 'polypeptide(L)' 'MAKSAVVIGAGLSGIQVSQQLTDLGVTVHLIEKEAIIGGLSTYLG' A
#
# COMPACT_ATOMS: atom_id res chain seq x y z
N MET A 1 -12.36 -18.32 6.34
CA MET A 1 -10.93 -18.05 6.03
C MET A 1 -10.82 -16.57 5.73
N ALA A 2 -10.06 -15.80 6.51
CA ALA A 2 -9.77 -14.41 6.18
C ALA A 2 -8.73 -14.39 5.04
N LYS A 3 -8.95 -13.56 4.00
CA LYS A 3 -7.99 -13.38 2.91
C LYS A 3 -6.90 -12.40 3.35
N SER A 4 -5.65 -12.68 3.01
CA SER A 4 -4.53 -11.76 3.24
C SER A 4 -3.76 -11.50 1.96
N ALA A 5 -3.16 -10.31 1.88
CA ALA A 5 -2.34 -9.88 0.76
C ALA A 5 -1.09 -9.12 1.26
N VAL A 6 -0.01 -9.21 0.49
CA VAL A 6 1.19 -8.39 0.69
C VAL A 6 1.29 -7.43 -0.48
N VAL A 7 1.44 -6.14 -0.18
CA VAL A 7 1.70 -5.09 -1.17
C VAL A 7 3.11 -4.58 -0.95
N ILE A 8 3.94 -4.64 -1.99
CA ILE A 8 5.33 -4.19 -1.95
C ILE A 8 5.44 -2.86 -2.70
N GLY A 9 5.84 -1.82 -1.99
CA GLY A 9 5.93 -0.43 -2.44
C GLY A 9 4.74 0.41 -1.96
N ALA A 10 4.99 1.43 -1.15
CA ALA A 10 4.02 2.40 -0.64
C ALA A 10 4.04 3.71 -1.43
N GLY A 11 4.13 3.62 -2.76
CA GLY A 11 3.77 4.73 -3.65
C GLY A 11 2.25 4.95 -3.71
N LEU A 12 1.81 5.97 -4.45
CA LEU A 12 0.38 6.30 -4.59
C LEU A 12 -0.49 5.09 -4.98
N SER A 13 -0.03 4.27 -5.93
CA SER A 13 -0.73 3.06 -6.36
C SER A 13 -0.79 1.98 -5.29
N GLY A 14 0.32 1.71 -4.59
CA GLY A 14 0.38 0.70 -3.55
C GLY A 14 -0.49 1.05 -2.35
N ILE A 15 -0.51 2.32 -1.96
CA ILE A 15 -1.40 2.85 -0.92
C ILE A 15 -2.87 2.65 -1.33
N GLN A 16 -3.24 3.07 -2.55
CA GLN A 16 -4.63 2.99 -3.02
C GLN A 16 -5.12 1.55 -3.13
N VAL A 17 -4.30 0.63 -3.65
CA VAL A 17 -4.65 -0.79 -3.74
C VAL A 17 -4.78 -1.40 -2.34
N SER A 18 -3.91 -1.02 -1.41
CA SER A 18 -4.00 -1.49 -0.02
C SER A 18 -5.32 -1.07 0.64
N GLN A 19 -5.76 0.18 0.41
CA GLN A 19 -7.05 0.66 0.89
C GLN A 19 -8.21 -0.12 0.26
N GLN A 20 -8.23 -0.26 -1.06
CA GLN A 20 -9.28 -1.01 -1.77
C GLN A 20 -9.39 -2.47 -1.31
N LEU A 21 -8.27 -3.14 -1.04
CA LEU A 21 -8.26 -4.50 -0.51
C LEU A 21 -8.78 -4.55 0.93
N THR A 22 -8.41 -3.56 1.76
CA THR A 22 -8.90 -3.46 3.14
C THR A 22 -10.41 -3.22 3.18
N ASP A 23 -10.95 -2.41 2.27
CA ASP A 23 -12.39 -2.18 2.12
C ASP A 23 -13.16 -3.47 1.76
N LEU A 24 -12.50 -4.43 1.11
CA LEU A 24 -13.04 -5.76 0.79
C LEU A 24 -12.86 -6.78 1.94
N GLY A 25 -12.36 -6.35 3.09
CA GLY A 25 -12.11 -7.21 4.25
C GLY A 25 -10.86 -8.08 4.12
N VAL A 26 -9.92 -7.73 3.23
CA VAL A 26 -8.63 -8.40 3.10
C VAL A 26 -7.64 -7.79 4.09
N THR A 27 -6.93 -8.61 4.86
CA THR A 27 -5.81 -8.13 5.68
C THR A 27 -4.62 -7.82 4.79
N VAL A 28 -4.16 -6.57 4.78
CA VAL A 28 -3.05 -6.12 3.92
C VAL A 28 -1.80 -5.84 4.74
N HIS A 29 -0.67 -6.40 4.32
CA HIS A 29 0.66 -6.02 4.77
C HIS A 29 1.33 -5.15 3.69
N LEU A 30 1.38 -3.85 3.92
CA LEU A 30 2.06 -2.89 3.03
C LEU A 30 3.52 -2.73 3.47
N ILE A 31 4.46 -2.99 2.57
CA ILE A 31 5.90 -2.94 2.82
C ILE A 31 6.52 -1.86 1.96
N GLU A 32 7.25 -0.93 2.57
CA GLU A 32 8.04 0.10 1.89
C GLU A 32 9.52 -0.06 2.26
N LYS A 33 10.39 0.13 1.28
CA LYS A 33 11.84 0.09 1.45
C LYS A 33 12.34 1.32 2.18
N GLU A 34 11.80 2.48 1.86
CA GLU A 34 12.21 3.76 2.42
C GLU A 34 11.52 4.06 3.75
N ALA A 35 12.08 4.99 4.54
CA ALA A 35 11.47 5.43 5.80
C ALA A 35 10.21 6.29 5.61
N ILE A 36 9.91 6.67 4.37
CA ILE A 36 8.78 7.53 4.00
C ILE A 36 7.94 6.86 2.92
N ILE A 37 6.62 7.01 3.03
CA ILE A 37 5.66 6.58 2.01
C ILE A 37 5.43 7.71 0.98
N GLY A 38 4.74 7.38 -0.12
CA GLY A 38 4.36 8.32 -1.19
C GLY A 38 5.09 8.08 -2.51
N GLY A 39 6.25 7.42 -2.48
CA GLY A 39 7.03 7.11 -3.67
C GLY A 39 7.43 8.38 -4.44
N LEU A 40 7.28 8.36 -5.77
CA LEU A 40 7.61 9.51 -6.62
C LEU A 40 6.77 10.75 -6.29
N SER A 41 5.53 10.58 -5.82
CA SER A 41 4.63 11.69 -5.51
C SER A 41 5.18 12.62 -4.42
N THR A 42 6.07 12.13 -3.55
CA THR A 42 6.71 12.95 -2.51
C THR A 42 7.64 14.02 -3.08
N TYR A 43 8.09 13.86 -4.34
CA TYR A 43 9.02 14.76 -5.01
C TYR A 43 8.36 15.64 -6.08
N LEU A 44 7.09 15.36 -6.41
CA LEU A 44 6.31 16.05 -7.42
C LEU A 44 5.19 16.80 -6.70
N GLY A 45 5.48 18.02 -6.26
CA GLY A 45 4.51 18.92 -5.64
C GLY A 45 3.45 19.42 -6.62
#